data_AF-A0A3C1D0W3-F1
#
_entry.id   AF-A0A3C1D0W3-F1
#
_cell.length_a   1.000
_cell.length_b   1.000
_cell.length_c   1.000
_cell.angle_alpha   90.00
_cell.angle_beta   90.00
_cell.angle_gamma   90.00
#
_symmetry.space_group_name_H-M   'P 1'
#
loop_
_entity.id
_entity.type
_entity.pdbx_description
1 polymer ?
#
loop_
_entity_poly.entity_id
_entity_poly.type
_entity_poly.pdbx_seq_one_letter_code
_entity_poly.pdbx_strand_id
1 'polypeptide(L)'
;SLDHPFIDGLTILGGEPMEPENQAGLVDFIERVRATYPVESGKTIWCFTGDVLEELMPGGRHHTDVTDRILACLDMLVDGPFVQDLYDISLRFRGSSNQRVIDMNASRARAAREGVALCDAVELWRDDPVYSTHTM
;
A
#
# COMPACT_ATOMS: atom_id res chain seq x y z
N SER A 1 0.47 -20.51 6.42
CA SER A 1 -0.08 -20.53 5.06
C SER A 1 -1.25 -19.54 5.00
N LEU A 2 -1.45 -18.83 3.87
CA LEU A 2 -2.60 -17.94 3.65
C LEU A 2 -3.79 -18.67 2.99
N ASP A 3 -3.69 -19.99 2.79
CA ASP A 3 -4.70 -20.80 2.05
C ASP A 3 -6.09 -20.81 2.71
N HIS A 4 -6.16 -20.52 4.00
CA HIS A 4 -7.43 -20.56 4.71
C HIS A 4 -8.39 -19.49 4.17
N PRO A 5 -9.68 -19.81 3.92
CA PRO A 5 -10.62 -18.90 3.30
C PRO A 5 -10.95 -17.66 4.15
N PHE A 6 -10.73 -17.72 5.46
CA PHE A 6 -10.93 -16.60 6.38
C PHE A 6 -9.72 -15.65 6.50
N ILE A 7 -8.64 -15.91 5.75
CA ILE A 7 -7.47 -15.02 5.69
C ILE A 7 -7.60 -14.19 4.41
N ASP A 8 -7.74 -12.87 4.54
CA ASP A 8 -7.89 -11.99 3.36
C ASP A 8 -6.56 -11.72 2.64
N GLY A 9 -5.43 -11.92 3.31
CA GLY A 9 -4.13 -11.63 2.74
C GLY A 9 -3.01 -11.44 3.76
N LEU A 10 -2.00 -10.68 3.34
CA LEU A 10 -0.84 -10.27 4.13
C LEU A 10 -0.88 -8.76 4.35
N THR A 11 -0.58 -8.31 5.57
CA THR A 11 -0.32 -6.91 5.87
C THR A 11 1.10 -6.75 6.38
N ILE A 12 1.83 -5.82 5.78
CA ILE A 12 3.20 -5.46 6.13
C ILE A 12 3.13 -4.14 6.91
N LEU A 13 3.44 -4.21 8.20
CA LEU A 13 3.42 -3.09 9.14
C LEU A 13 4.46 -3.34 10.25
N GLY A 14 4.85 -2.31 11.01
CA GLY A 14 5.78 -2.48 12.12
C GLY A 14 6.59 -1.20 12.39
N GLY A 15 7.92 -1.30 12.34
CA GLY A 15 8.79 -0.13 12.22
C GLY A 15 8.52 0.62 10.91
N GLU A 16 9.53 0.77 10.05
CA GLU A 16 9.31 1.36 8.72
C GLU A 16 9.65 0.32 7.64
N PRO A 17 8.65 -0.40 7.07
CA PRO A 17 8.91 -1.43 6.05
C PRO A 17 9.64 -0.91 4.83
N MET A 18 9.44 0.35 4.47
CA MET A 18 10.07 0.98 3.32
C MET A 18 11.39 1.67 3.64
N GLU A 19 11.92 1.53 4.86
CA GLU A 19 13.29 1.96 5.16
C GLU A 19 14.27 1.14 4.29
N PRO A 20 15.31 1.76 3.67
CA PRO A 20 16.19 1.08 2.73
C PRO A 20 16.78 -0.24 3.25
N GLU A 21 17.19 -0.32 4.51
CA GLU A 21 17.74 -1.56 5.09
C GLU A 21 16.69 -2.66 5.24
N ASN A 22 15.42 -2.30 5.44
CA ASN A 22 14.33 -3.25 5.59
C ASN A 22 13.86 -3.79 4.24
N GLN A 23 13.87 -2.97 3.19
CA GLN A 23 13.44 -3.37 1.85
C GLN A 23 14.24 -4.58 1.33
N ALA A 24 15.57 -4.58 1.51
CA ALA A 24 16.43 -5.68 1.09
C ALA A 24 16.09 -7.01 1.77
N GLY A 25 15.67 -6.97 3.04
CA GLY A 25 15.22 -8.16 3.78
C GLY A 25 13.81 -8.61 3.44
N LEU A 26 12.97 -7.71 2.93
CA LEU A 26 11.55 -7.95 2.69
C LEU A 26 11.24 -8.36 1.24
N VAL A 27 11.94 -7.82 0.24
CA VAL A 27 11.58 -7.97 -1.18
C VAL A 27 11.36 -9.41 -1.60
N ASP A 28 12.32 -10.31 -1.32
CA ASP A 28 12.22 -11.71 -1.74
C ASP A 28 11.08 -12.44 -1.01
N PHE A 29 10.76 -12.04 0.22
CA PHE A 29 9.61 -12.59 0.94
C PHE A 29 8.29 -12.15 0.30
N ILE A 30 8.15 -10.87 0.00
CA ILE A 30 6.96 -10.30 -0.62
C ILE A 30 6.72 -10.90 -2.01
N GLU A 31 7.76 -11.03 -2.83
CA GLU A 31 7.68 -11.67 -4.14
C GLU A 31 7.28 -13.15 -4.04
N ARG A 32 7.83 -13.89 -3.06
CA ARG A 32 7.41 -15.29 -2.82
C ARG A 32 5.95 -15.38 -2.41
N VAL A 33 5.46 -14.47 -1.58
CA VAL A 33 4.04 -14.41 -1.20
C VAL A 33 3.19 -14.12 -2.44
N ARG A 34 3.54 -13.12 -3.25
CA ARG A 34 2.81 -12.80 -4.48
C ARG A 34 2.84 -13.93 -5.51
N ALA A 35 3.96 -14.64 -5.66
CA ALA A 35 4.05 -15.79 -6.57
C ALA A 35 3.20 -16.98 -6.09
N THR A 36 3.12 -17.19 -4.78
CA THR A 36 2.28 -18.25 -4.18
C THR A 36 0.79 -17.87 -4.21
N TYR A 37 0.50 -16.59 -4.04
CA TYR A 37 -0.83 -16.00 -3.96
C TYR A 37 -0.97 -14.86 -4.98
N PRO A 38 -1.14 -15.20 -6.27
CA PRO A 38 -1.26 -14.20 -7.32
C PRO A 38 -2.57 -13.42 -7.17
N VAL A 39 -2.72 -12.30 -7.90
CA VAL A 39 -3.85 -11.37 -7.72
C VAL A 39 -5.20 -12.08 -7.87
N GLU A 40 -5.30 -13.03 -8.82
CA GLU A 40 -6.49 -13.85 -9.06
C GLU A 40 -6.86 -14.80 -7.91
N SER A 41 -5.95 -15.03 -6.95
CA SER A 41 -6.26 -15.80 -5.72
C SER A 41 -7.15 -15.01 -4.75
N GLY A 42 -7.27 -13.70 -4.93
CA GLY A 42 -8.01 -12.80 -4.03
C GLY A 42 -7.27 -12.49 -2.73
N LYS A 43 -6.08 -13.04 -2.49
CA LYS A 43 -5.26 -12.73 -1.31
C LYS A 43 -4.53 -11.41 -1.54
N THR A 44 -4.86 -10.42 -0.73
CA THR A 44 -4.29 -9.08 -0.87
C THR A 44 -2.95 -8.93 -0.16
N ILE A 45 -2.10 -8.02 -0.63
CA ILE A 45 -0.89 -7.59 0.07
C ILE A 45 -1.00 -6.09 0.36
N TRP A 46 -1.07 -5.76 1.65
CA TRP A 46 -1.11 -4.39 2.16
C TRP A 46 0.26 -4.00 2.71
N CYS A 47 0.66 -2.74 2.54
CA CYS A 47 1.82 -2.17 3.21
C CYS A 47 1.44 -0.85 3.89
N PHE A 48 1.91 -0.66 5.12
CA PHE A 48 1.80 0.58 5.88
C PHE A 48 3.19 1.19 6.00
N THR A 49 3.32 2.46 5.63
CA THR A 49 4.59 3.21 5.68
C THR A 49 4.33 4.65 6.09
N GLY A 50 5.30 5.25 6.78
CA GLY A 50 5.33 6.68 7.06
C GLY A 50 5.75 7.52 5.86
N ASP A 51 6.30 6.90 4.80
CA ASP A 51 6.61 7.58 3.55
C ASP A 51 5.36 7.86 2.74
N VAL A 52 5.38 8.93 1.95
CA VAL A 52 4.42 9.09 0.86
C VAL A 52 4.94 8.38 -0.39
N LEU A 53 4.07 7.88 -1.26
CA LEU A 53 4.45 7.16 -2.49
C LEU A 53 5.52 7.90 -3.32
N GLU A 54 5.48 9.23 -3.36
CA GLU A 54 6.46 10.08 -4.04
C GLU A 54 7.89 9.88 -3.48
N GLU A 55 8.05 9.61 -2.19
CA GLU A 55 9.33 9.33 -1.53
C GLU A 55 9.89 7.94 -1.86
N LEU A 56 9.03 7.08 -2.43
CA LEU A 56 9.34 5.72 -2.88
C LEU A 56 9.53 5.62 -4.40
N MET A 57 9.38 6.72 -5.14
CA MET A 57 9.64 6.78 -6.59
C MET A 57 11.12 7.07 -6.89
N PRO A 58 11.63 6.84 -8.12
CA PRO A 58 13.01 7.14 -8.48
C PRO A 58 13.44 8.58 -8.10
N GLY A 59 14.49 8.68 -7.29
CA GLY A 59 14.98 9.96 -6.75
C GLY A 59 14.37 10.36 -5.39
N GLY A 60 13.39 9.61 -4.90
CA GLY A 60 12.84 9.73 -3.54
C GLY A 60 13.82 9.21 -2.48
N ARG A 61 13.66 9.68 -1.24
CA ARG A 61 14.61 9.42 -0.14
C ARG A 61 14.78 7.95 0.22
N HIS A 62 13.73 7.15 0.05
CA HIS A 62 13.70 5.72 0.40
C HIS A 62 13.57 4.82 -0.84
N HIS A 63 13.80 5.37 -2.03
CA HIS A 63 13.88 4.55 -3.23
C HIS A 63 15.23 3.83 -3.32
N THR A 64 15.19 2.51 -3.43
CA THR A 64 16.32 1.60 -3.60
C THR A 64 16.20 0.83 -4.92
N ASP A 65 17.17 -0.04 -5.22
CA ASP A 65 17.13 -0.93 -6.38
C ASP A 65 16.01 -1.98 -6.33
N VAL A 66 15.39 -2.19 -5.16
CA VAL A 66 14.33 -3.18 -4.95
C VAL A 66 12.95 -2.57 -4.67
N THR A 67 12.83 -1.24 -4.56
CA THR A 67 11.55 -0.58 -4.23
C THR A 67 10.47 -0.89 -5.25
N ASP A 68 10.77 -0.78 -6.56
CA ASP A 68 9.80 -1.06 -7.62
C ASP A 68 9.29 -2.50 -7.58
N ARG A 69 10.15 -3.46 -7.21
CA ARG A 69 9.78 -4.89 -7.05
C ARG A 69 8.78 -5.07 -5.91
N ILE A 70 8.99 -4.36 -4.79
CA ILE A 70 8.05 -4.37 -3.67
C ILE A 70 6.73 -3.71 -4.08
N LEU A 71 6.76 -2.49 -4.62
CA LEU A 71 5.58 -1.74 -5.02
C LEU A 71 4.73 -2.50 -6.05
N ALA A 72 5.35 -3.24 -6.97
CA ALA A 72 4.68 -4.09 -7.95
C ALA A 72 3.87 -5.23 -7.31
N CYS A 73 4.24 -5.69 -6.11
CA CYS A 73 3.55 -6.76 -5.41
C CYS A 73 2.37 -6.28 -4.56
N LEU A 74 2.32 -5.00 -4.18
CA LEU A 74 1.30 -4.46 -3.30
C LEU A 74 -0.04 -4.26 -4.02
N ASP A 75 -1.14 -4.61 -3.36
CA ASP A 75 -2.49 -4.22 -3.78
C ASP A 75 -2.90 -2.90 -3.13
N MET A 76 -2.51 -2.71 -1.87
CA MET A 76 -2.87 -1.55 -1.07
C MET A 76 -1.62 -0.96 -0.42
N LEU A 77 -1.48 0.36 -0.51
CA LEU A 77 -0.45 1.12 0.20
C LEU A 77 -1.14 2.16 1.09
N VAL A 78 -0.95 2.05 2.41
CA VAL A 78 -1.31 3.09 3.36
C VAL A 78 -0.07 3.93 3.62
N ASP A 79 -0.07 5.15 3.12
CA ASP A 79 1.12 5.99 3.05
C ASP A 79 0.97 7.27 3.90
N GLY A 80 2.11 7.86 4.26
CA GLY A 80 2.20 9.09 5.03
C GLY A 80 2.32 8.91 6.55
N PRO A 81 2.97 9.86 7.24
CA PRO A 81 3.24 9.76 8.67
C PRO A 81 1.97 9.95 9.49
N PHE A 82 1.94 9.36 10.69
CA PHE A 82 0.89 9.66 11.65
C PHE A 82 1.03 11.09 12.20
N VAL A 83 -0.05 11.86 12.17
CA VAL A 83 -0.11 13.24 12.69
C VAL A 83 -1.20 13.33 13.74
N GLN A 84 -0.80 13.55 15.00
CA GLN A 84 -1.71 13.60 16.16
C GLN A 84 -2.80 14.66 16.02
N ASP A 85 -2.48 15.83 15.45
CA ASP A 85 -3.45 16.92 15.23
C ASP A 85 -4.51 16.59 14.18
N LEU A 86 -4.23 15.59 13.33
CA LEU A 86 -5.11 15.10 12.28
C LEU A 86 -5.72 13.73 12.65
N TYR A 87 -5.57 13.31 13.90
CA TYR A 87 -6.07 12.03 14.40
C TYR A 87 -7.60 11.99 14.30
N ASP A 88 -8.11 10.91 13.70
CA ASP A 88 -9.55 10.65 13.63
C ASP A 88 -9.79 9.13 13.62
N ILE A 89 -10.38 8.63 14.71
CA ILE A 89 -10.66 7.20 14.91
C ILE A 89 -11.72 6.64 13.96
N SER A 90 -12.52 7.51 13.32
CA SER A 90 -13.53 7.09 12.34
C SER A 90 -12.92 6.73 10.98
N LEU A 91 -11.64 7.08 10.75
CA LEU A 91 -10.96 6.78 9.50
C LEU A 91 -10.66 5.28 9.39
N ARG A 92 -11.08 4.66 8.29
CA ARG A 92 -10.75 3.26 8.02
C ARG A 92 -9.29 3.11 7.62
N PHE A 93 -8.62 2.13 8.22
CA PHE A 93 -7.26 1.70 7.89
C PHE A 93 -6.15 2.75 8.07
N ARG A 94 -6.43 3.90 8.69
CA ARG A 94 -5.42 4.94 8.95
C ARG A 94 -5.75 5.67 10.24
N GLY A 95 -4.73 6.26 10.88
CA GLY A 95 -4.88 6.97 12.14
C GLY A 95 -5.09 8.47 11.98
N SER A 96 -4.58 9.06 10.90
CA SER A 96 -4.70 10.51 10.65
C SER A 96 -5.10 10.84 9.22
N SER A 97 -5.79 11.96 9.02
CA SER A 97 -6.45 12.31 7.76
C SER A 97 -5.48 12.61 6.61
N ASN A 98 -4.20 12.88 6.89
CA ASN A 98 -3.16 13.07 5.90
C ASN A 98 -2.67 11.76 5.26
N GLN A 99 -2.84 10.62 5.93
CA GLN A 99 -2.39 9.34 5.40
C GLN A 99 -3.29 8.91 4.24
N ARG A 100 -2.77 8.41 3.11
CA ARG A 100 -3.62 8.00 1.98
C ARG A 100 -3.75 6.48 1.95
N VAL A 101 -4.95 5.98 1.67
CA VAL A 101 -5.15 4.56 1.35
C VAL A 101 -5.19 4.46 -0.18
N ILE A 102 -4.12 3.95 -0.78
CA ILE A 102 -3.91 3.94 -2.23
C ILE A 102 -4.23 2.53 -2.76
N ASP A 103 -5.11 2.46 -3.76
CA ASP A 103 -5.32 1.25 -4.55
C ASP A 103 -4.22 1.17 -5.61
N MET A 104 -3.24 0.30 -5.38
CA MET A 104 -2.05 0.19 -6.21
C MET A 104 -2.36 -0.45 -7.57
N ASN A 105 -3.38 -1.31 -7.64
CA ASN A 105 -3.81 -1.92 -8.91
C ASN A 105 -4.46 -0.87 -9.80
N ALA A 106 -5.39 -0.09 -9.26
CA ALA A 106 -6.05 1.01 -9.97
C ALA A 106 -5.03 2.09 -10.38
N SER A 107 -4.11 2.45 -9.48
CA SER A 107 -3.05 3.43 -9.75
C SER A 107 -2.12 2.98 -10.89
N ARG A 108 -1.68 1.71 -10.89
CA ARG A 108 -0.87 1.13 -11.99
C ARG A 108 -1.65 1.10 -13.31
N ALA A 109 -2.92 0.72 -13.29
CA ALA A 109 -3.75 0.69 -14.49
C ALA A 109 -3.93 2.09 -15.10
N ARG A 110 -4.12 3.11 -14.24
CA ARG A 110 -4.18 4.51 -14.67
C ARG A 110 -2.84 4.99 -15.21
N ALA A 111 -1.73 4.73 -14.51
CA ALA A 111 -0.38 5.09 -14.94
C ALA A 111 -0.06 4.54 -16.34
N ALA A 112 -0.36 3.26 -16.57
CA ALA A 112 -0.15 2.61 -17.87
C ALA A 112 -1.03 3.21 -18.98
N ARG A 113 -2.28 3.55 -18.68
CA ARG A 113 -3.22 4.16 -19.63
C ARG A 113 -2.82 5.59 -20.01
N GLU A 114 -2.33 6.36 -19.05
CA GLU A 114 -1.99 7.78 -19.22
C GLU A 114 -0.52 8.01 -19.59
N GLY A 115 0.35 7.00 -19.43
CA GLY A 115 1.78 7.11 -19.72
C GLY A 115 2.53 8.01 -18.74
N VAL A 116 2.09 8.03 -17.48
CA VAL A 116 2.64 8.89 -16.41
C VAL A 116 3.27 8.05 -15.29
N ALA A 117 4.02 8.69 -14.40
CA ALA A 117 4.59 8.00 -13.24
C ALA A 117 3.48 7.50 -12.29
N LEU A 118 3.77 6.46 -11.50
CA LEU A 118 2.79 5.86 -10.60
C LEU A 118 2.23 6.87 -9.58
N CYS A 119 3.08 7.76 -9.05
CA CYS A 119 2.68 8.82 -8.12
C CYS A 119 1.75 9.88 -8.76
N ASP A 120 1.81 10.08 -10.07
CA ASP A 120 0.93 11.03 -10.80
C ASP A 120 -0.44 10.41 -11.13
N ALA A 121 -0.54 9.09 -10.97
CA ALA A 121 -1.70 8.28 -11.31
C ALA A 121 -2.44 7.73 -10.08
N VAL A 122 -2.18 8.25 -8.89
CA VAL A 122 -2.77 7.75 -7.63
C VAL A 122 -4.29 7.67 -7.73
N GLU A 123 -4.81 6.47 -7.49
CA GLU A 123 -6.22 6.17 -7.27
C GLU A 123 -6.40 5.82 -5.79
N LEU A 124 -7.19 6.64 -5.10
CA LEU A 124 -7.50 6.42 -3.69
C LEU A 124 -8.54 5.32 -3.56
N TRP A 125 -8.31 4.43 -2.60
CA TRP A 125 -9.30 3.45 -2.19
C TRP A 125 -10.58 4.15 -1.76
N ARG A 126 -11.71 3.57 -2.15
CA ARG A 126 -13.04 4.05 -1.79
C ARG A 126 -13.74 2.97 -0.99
N ASP A 127 -14.42 3.42 0.04
CA ASP A 127 -15.25 2.56 0.86
C ASP A 127 -16.37 1.91 0.04
N ASP A 128 -16.71 0.67 0.37
CA ASP A 128 -17.92 0.07 -0.17
C ASP A 128 -19.13 0.91 0.29
N PRO A 129 -20.13 1.15 -0.59
CA PRO A 129 -21.27 2.02 -0.30
C PRO A 129 -22.08 1.64 0.95
N VAL A 130 -21.93 0.40 1.44
CA VAL A 130 -22.67 -0.15 2.58
C VAL A 130 -22.35 0.56 3.90
N TYR A 131 -21.20 1.23 4.02
CA TYR A 131 -20.76 1.86 5.27
C TYR A 131 -20.66 3.39 5.22
N SER A 132 -21.03 4.03 4.11
CA SER A 132 -20.90 5.50 3.89
C SER A 132 -21.87 6.36 4.72
N THR A 133 -22.65 5.77 5.63
CA THR A 133 -23.71 6.45 6.39
C THR A 133 -23.57 6.22 7.89
N HIS A 134 -22.42 6.58 8.46
CA HIS A 134 -22.36 6.91 9.89
C HIS A 134 -22.10 8.41 10.01
N THR A 135 -23.09 9.20 9.59
CA THR A 135 -23.22 10.57 10.05
C THR A 135 -23.78 10.49 11.47
N MET A 136 -22.96 10.80 12.47
CA MET A 136 -23.44 11.11 13.83
C MET A 136 -24.16 12.47 13.80
#